data_AF-A0A7C6AFU5-F1
#
_entry.id   AF-A0A7C6AFU5-F1
#
_cell.length_a   1.000
_cell.length_b   1.000
_cell.length_c   1.000
_cell.angle_alpha   90.00
_cell.angle_beta   90.00
_cell.angle_gamma   90.00
#
_symmetry.space_group_name_H-M   'P 1'
#
loop_
_entity.id
_entity.type
_entity.pdbx_description
1 polymer ?
#
loop_
_entity_poly.entity_id
_entity_poly.type
_entity_poly.pdbx_seq_one_letter_code
_entity_poly.pdbx_strand_id
1 'polypeptide(L)'
;MRFDDYNHNRNIFPPYIDIKNYEIKLDSSINQKQAIKKIKNRLKLLKLKWQLKKEGDKIILQVPGDYDIYDIDELLAPGITTIYSVARNGNEASRISYLKGNVNQPIYLSDIKYDYNHIKSAGLNFDKLSRPYITMKLKKKLEPTDQIAIEVDSSLIAIIRLDKDQKMDKITIYLDMEYLELLKYTAFISQPLFKIEVIPLSKGSD
;
A
#
# COMPACT_ATOMS: atom_id res chain seq x y z
N MET A 1 33.63 15.54 -20.04
CA MET A 1 33.36 15.18 -18.63
C MET A 1 31.85 15.21 -18.44
N ARG A 2 31.23 14.05 -18.18
CA ARG A 2 29.80 13.91 -17.95
C ARG A 2 29.49 14.36 -16.52
N PHE A 3 28.52 15.26 -16.37
CA PHE A 3 28.02 15.73 -15.07
C PHE A 3 27.24 14.63 -14.30
N ASP A 4 26.99 13.48 -14.92
CA ASP A 4 26.18 12.40 -14.36
C ASP A 4 26.85 11.64 -13.18
N ASP A 5 28.17 11.71 -13.06
CA ASP A 5 28.92 11.03 -11.99
C ASP A 5 28.91 11.80 -10.65
N TYR A 6 28.54 13.08 -10.64
CA TYR A 6 28.65 13.91 -9.42
C TYR A 6 27.52 13.68 -8.41
N ASN A 7 26.36 13.18 -8.85
CA ASN A 7 25.18 13.00 -7.99
C ASN A 7 25.02 11.58 -7.42
N HIS A 8 25.83 10.60 -7.85
CA HIS A 8 25.75 9.24 -7.31
C HIS A 8 26.44 9.09 -5.95
N ASN A 9 27.47 9.89 -5.66
CA ASN A 9 28.31 9.73 -4.47
C ASN A 9 28.04 10.72 -3.33
N ARG A 10 27.09 11.64 -3.50
CA ARG A 10 26.64 12.51 -2.41
C ARG A 10 25.12 12.49 -2.41
N ASN A 11 24.51 12.31 -1.24
CA ASN A 11 23.09 12.55 -0.96
C ASN A 11 22.72 14.04 -1.16
N ILE A 12 23.09 14.64 -2.30
CA ILE A 12 22.73 16.00 -2.67
C ILE A 12 21.42 15.86 -3.43
N PHE A 13 20.34 15.90 -2.67
CA PHE A 13 19.02 16.09 -3.25
C PHE A 13 18.93 17.54 -3.73
N PRO A 14 18.46 17.80 -4.97
CA PRO A 14 18.15 19.16 -5.37
C PRO A 14 17.21 19.77 -4.31
N PRO A 15 17.47 21.01 -3.85
CA PRO A 15 16.61 21.65 -2.87
C PRO A 15 15.22 21.80 -3.48
N TYR A 16 14.22 21.12 -2.93
CA TYR A 16 12.83 21.48 -3.25
C TYR A 16 12.60 22.84 -2.62
N ILE A 17 12.36 23.82 -3.49
CA ILE A 17 12.15 25.21 -3.11
C ILE A 17 10.81 25.36 -2.37
N ASP A 18 9.90 24.39 -2.53
CA ASP A 18 8.62 24.36 -1.83
C ASP A 18 8.43 23.05 -1.06
N ILE A 19 8.23 23.18 0.25
CA ILE A 19 7.93 22.09 1.19
C ILE A 19 6.55 22.38 1.77
N LYS A 20 5.68 21.38 1.72
CA LYS A 20 4.38 21.41 2.42
C LYS A 20 4.46 20.59 3.69
N ASN A 21 3.80 21.08 4.73
CA ASN A 21 3.75 20.44 6.04
C ASN A 21 2.32 19.98 6.31
N TYR A 22 2.20 18.77 6.83
CA TYR A 22 0.93 18.18 7.21
C TYR A 22 1.04 17.67 8.65
N GLU A 23 0.07 18.02 9.50
CA GLU A 23 -0.10 17.42 10.81
C GLU A 23 -0.84 16.09 10.66
N ILE A 24 -0.29 15.02 11.23
CA ILE A 24 -0.94 13.72 11.33
C ILE A 24 -1.56 13.59 12.71
N LYS A 25 -2.89 13.58 12.75
CA LYS A 25 -3.67 13.30 13.95
C LYS A 25 -3.93 11.81 14.07
N LEU A 26 -3.79 11.34 15.30
CA LEU A 26 -4.00 9.95 15.70
C LEU A 26 -5.16 9.87 16.68
N ASP A 27 -5.90 8.78 16.63
CA ASP A 27 -6.82 8.42 17.70
C ASP A 27 -6.06 8.25 19.03
N SER A 28 -6.65 8.70 20.14
CA SER A 28 -6.02 8.72 21.46
C SER A 28 -5.64 7.33 21.98
N SER A 29 -6.27 6.27 21.48
CA SER A 29 -5.95 4.88 21.82
C SER A 29 -4.65 4.38 21.17
N ILE A 30 -4.10 5.09 20.19
CA ILE A 30 -2.97 4.63 19.38
C ILE A 30 -1.64 5.09 20.01
N ASN A 31 -0.75 4.15 20.27
CA ASN A 31 0.59 4.47 20.75
C ASN A 31 1.39 5.26 19.70
N GLN A 32 1.67 6.53 20.00
CA GLN A 32 2.34 7.46 19.08
C GLN A 32 3.71 6.97 18.58
N LYS A 33 4.51 6.31 19.42
CA LYS A 33 5.83 5.79 19.03
C LYS A 33 5.71 4.65 18.01
N GLN A 34 4.74 3.75 18.21
CA GLN A 34 4.45 2.69 17.25
C GLN A 34 3.86 3.26 15.95
N ALA A 35 2.99 4.26 16.05
CA ALA A 35 2.41 4.97 14.92
C ALA A 35 3.47 5.58 14.01
N ILE A 36 4.37 6.38 14.59
CA ILE A 36 5.50 7.00 13.87
C ILE A 36 6.34 5.93 13.16
N LYS A 37 6.62 4.80 13.83
CA LYS A 37 7.38 3.69 13.23
C LYS A 37 6.65 3.11 12.01
N LYS A 38 5.35 2.85 12.12
CA LYS A 38 4.54 2.31 11.01
C LYS A 38 4.45 3.28 9.83
N ILE A 39 4.17 4.56 10.09
CA ILE A 39 4.11 5.61 9.06
C ILE A 39 5.46 5.72 8.34
N LYS A 40 6.59 5.78 9.08
CA LYS A 40 7.93 5.80 8.47
C LYS A 40 8.16 4.58 7.58
N ASN A 41 7.77 3.38 8.02
CA ASN A 41 7.94 2.18 7.22
C ASN A 41 7.09 2.21 5.95
N ARG A 42 5.83 2.67 6.03
CA ARG A 42 4.95 2.87 4.87
C ARG A 42 5.59 3.83 3.87
N LEU A 43 6.02 5.01 4.33
CA LEU A 43 6.60 6.05 3.49
C LEU A 43 7.95 5.61 2.84
N LYS A 44 8.75 4.78 3.52
CA LYS A 44 9.97 4.20 2.92
C LYS A 44 9.67 3.34 1.68
N LEU A 45 8.56 2.60 1.68
CA LEU A 45 8.20 1.71 0.58
C LEU A 45 7.71 2.48 -0.66
N LEU A 46 7.16 3.68 -0.46
CA LEU A 46 6.68 4.53 -1.55
C LEU A 46 7.81 5.17 -2.36
N LYS A 47 9.07 5.10 -1.88
CA LYS A 47 10.26 5.71 -2.52
C LYS A 47 10.14 7.21 -2.81
N LEU A 48 9.22 7.89 -2.14
CA LEU A 48 9.05 9.33 -2.21
C LEU A 48 10.00 10.02 -1.22
N LYS A 49 10.28 11.30 -1.45
CA LYS A 49 11.01 12.13 -0.48
C LYS A 49 10.03 12.63 0.57
N TRP A 50 10.38 12.49 1.84
CA TRP A 50 9.56 12.94 2.96
C TRP A 50 10.45 13.11 4.20
N GLN A 51 9.98 13.92 5.15
CA GLN A 51 10.51 13.95 6.52
C GLN A 51 9.37 13.80 7.51
N LEU A 52 9.56 13.01 8.56
CA LEU A 52 8.57 12.83 9.62
C LEU A 52 9.19 13.22 10.97
N LYS A 53 8.69 14.31 11.55
CA LYS A 53 9.16 14.92 12.79
C LYS A 53 8.08 14.82 13.87
N LYS A 54 8.51 14.83 15.13
CA LYS A 54 7.63 14.97 16.30
C LYS A 54 7.93 16.33 16.93
N GLU A 55 6.91 17.16 17.09
CA GLU A 55 7.00 18.50 17.67
C GLU A 55 5.99 18.60 18.80
N GLY A 56 6.46 18.52 20.06
CA GLY A 56 5.58 18.33 21.20
C GLY A 56 4.74 17.05 21.03
N ASP A 57 3.43 17.19 21.03
CA ASP A 57 2.49 16.08 20.80
C ASP A 57 2.11 15.89 19.32
N LYS A 58 2.55 16.78 18.43
CA LYS A 58 2.23 16.73 17.01
C LYS A 58 3.19 15.83 16.24
N ILE A 59 2.67 15.16 15.22
CA ILE A 59 3.46 14.45 14.20
C ILE A 59 3.37 15.27 12.92
N ILE A 60 4.50 15.77 12.45
CA ILE A 60 4.57 16.60 11.24
C ILE A 60 5.19 15.79 10.11
N LEU A 61 4.45 15.64 9.01
CA LEU A 61 4.93 15.10 7.75
C LEU A 61 5.27 16.26 6.81
N GLN A 62 6.51 16.29 6.35
CA GLN A 62 6.99 17.23 5.35
C GLN A 62 7.18 16.48 4.02
N VAL A 63 6.64 17.04 2.95
CA VAL A 63 6.73 16.48 1.59
C VAL A 63 7.03 17.60 0.59
N PRO A 64 7.54 17.26 -0.61
CA PRO A 64 7.63 18.19 -1.73
C PRO A 64 6.30 18.92 -2.03
N GLY A 65 6.38 20.16 -2.52
CA GLY A 65 5.21 21.03 -2.71
C GLY A 65 4.20 20.57 -3.78
N ASP A 66 4.56 19.63 -4.63
CA ASP A 66 3.70 18.98 -5.63
C ASP A 66 2.63 18.07 -5.01
N TYR A 67 2.80 17.62 -3.77
CA TYR A 67 1.80 16.80 -3.08
C TYR A 67 0.74 17.68 -2.43
N ASP A 68 -0.51 17.52 -2.82
CA ASP A 68 -1.65 18.12 -2.14
C ASP A 68 -2.17 17.22 -0.99
N ILE A 69 -3.20 17.68 -0.29
CA ILE A 69 -3.77 16.92 0.83
C ILE A 69 -4.37 15.58 0.38
N TYR A 70 -4.96 15.52 -0.81
CA TYR A 70 -5.59 14.30 -1.34
C TYR A 70 -4.54 13.24 -1.67
N ASP A 71 -3.39 13.66 -2.20
CA ASP A 71 -2.25 12.76 -2.40
C ASP A 71 -1.79 12.17 -1.07
N ILE A 72 -1.69 12.98 -0.02
CA ILE A 72 -1.22 12.51 1.30
C ILE A 72 -2.24 11.61 1.98
N ASP A 73 -3.53 11.95 1.91
CA ASP A 73 -4.62 11.10 2.39
C ASP A 73 -4.62 9.75 1.68
N GLU A 74 -4.39 9.74 0.36
CA GLU A 74 -4.30 8.50 -0.40
C GLU A 74 -3.08 7.68 0.03
N LEU A 75 -1.89 8.26 0.06
CA LEU A 75 -0.64 7.55 0.42
C LEU A 75 -0.65 6.98 1.84
N LEU A 76 -1.39 7.63 2.74
CA LEU A 76 -1.53 7.22 4.13
C LEU A 76 -2.85 6.53 4.46
N ALA A 77 -3.65 6.18 3.45
CA ALA A 77 -4.84 5.37 3.61
C ALA A 77 -4.52 4.06 4.36
N PRO A 78 -5.48 3.48 5.10
CA PRO A 78 -5.26 2.31 5.94
C PRO A 78 -4.55 1.15 5.22
N GLY A 79 -4.91 0.88 3.97
CA GLY A 79 -4.36 -0.23 3.20
C GLY A 79 -4.79 -1.59 3.75
N ILE A 80 -6.01 -1.69 4.29
CA ILE A 80 -6.55 -2.93 4.85
C ILE A 80 -6.75 -3.91 3.72
N THR A 81 -5.93 -4.96 3.73
CA THR A 81 -5.96 -6.03 2.72
C THR A 81 -6.80 -7.20 3.23
N THR A 82 -7.70 -7.69 2.37
CA THR A 82 -8.51 -8.88 2.64
C THR A 82 -8.42 -9.83 1.45
N ILE A 83 -8.25 -11.13 1.73
CA ILE A 83 -8.17 -12.19 0.75
C ILE A 83 -9.43 -13.04 0.86
N TYR A 84 -10.17 -13.11 -0.24
CA TYR A 84 -11.42 -13.88 -0.36
C TYR A 84 -11.21 -15.12 -1.20
N SER A 85 -12.04 -16.14 -0.98
CA SER A 85 -12.28 -17.16 -2.00
C SER A 85 -13.23 -16.65 -3.06
N VAL A 86 -13.04 -17.10 -4.30
CA VAL A 86 -13.91 -16.75 -5.43
C VAL A 86 -14.91 -17.89 -5.66
N ALA A 87 -16.19 -17.56 -5.62
CA ALA A 87 -17.30 -18.47 -5.90
C ALA A 87 -17.54 -18.62 -7.41
N ARG A 88 -18.18 -19.73 -7.81
CA ARG A 88 -18.47 -20.00 -9.23
C ARG A 88 -19.67 -19.22 -9.74
N ASN A 89 -20.61 -18.88 -8.86
CA ASN A 89 -21.87 -18.23 -9.19
C ASN A 89 -22.37 -17.39 -7.99
N GLY A 90 -23.43 -16.60 -8.23
CA GLY A 90 -24.01 -15.72 -7.23
C GLY A 90 -24.68 -16.41 -6.04
N ASN A 91 -25.11 -17.68 -6.17
CA ASN A 91 -25.78 -18.40 -5.07
C ASN A 91 -24.79 -18.81 -3.97
N GLU A 92 -23.52 -18.98 -4.33
CA GLU A 92 -22.41 -19.32 -3.42
C GLU A 92 -21.69 -18.05 -2.90
N ALA A 93 -22.08 -16.86 -3.36
CA ALA A 93 -21.43 -15.61 -3.04
C ALA A 93 -21.99 -14.99 -1.77
N SER A 94 -21.11 -14.54 -0.88
CA SER A 94 -21.48 -13.67 0.25
C SER A 94 -21.56 -12.21 -0.18
N ARG A 95 -20.78 -11.81 -1.18
CA ARG A 95 -20.69 -10.44 -1.70
C ARG A 95 -20.33 -10.45 -3.19
N ILE A 96 -20.88 -9.49 -3.94
CA ILE A 96 -20.47 -9.21 -5.32
C ILE A 96 -19.55 -7.98 -5.30
N SER A 97 -18.43 -8.06 -6.01
CA SER A 97 -17.51 -6.94 -6.20
C SER A 97 -17.07 -6.86 -7.66
N TYR A 98 -16.38 -5.80 -8.02
CA TYR A 98 -15.90 -5.54 -9.38
C TYR A 98 -14.41 -5.24 -9.33
N LEU A 99 -13.65 -5.82 -10.26
CA LEU A 99 -12.22 -5.58 -10.34
C LEU A 99 -11.97 -4.10 -10.64
N LYS A 100 -11.01 -3.47 -9.97
CA LYS A 100 -10.63 -2.08 -10.20
C LYS A 100 -10.29 -1.88 -11.68
N GLY A 101 -10.92 -0.90 -12.31
CA GLY A 101 -10.78 -0.63 -13.75
C GLY A 101 -11.64 -1.51 -14.67
N ASN A 102 -12.36 -2.51 -14.14
CA ASN A 102 -13.27 -3.35 -14.90
C ASN A 102 -14.59 -3.59 -14.14
N VAL A 103 -15.58 -2.73 -14.42
CA VAL A 103 -16.93 -2.80 -13.85
C VAL A 103 -17.88 -3.71 -14.62
N ASN A 104 -17.44 -4.27 -15.75
CA ASN A 104 -18.31 -5.03 -16.65
C ASN A 104 -18.41 -6.52 -16.28
N GLN A 105 -17.52 -7.01 -15.42
CA GLN A 105 -17.49 -8.40 -15.00
C GLN A 105 -17.64 -8.51 -13.48
N PRO A 106 -18.78 -9.01 -12.98
CA PRO A 106 -18.97 -9.20 -11.54
C PRO A 106 -18.10 -10.36 -11.04
N ILE A 107 -17.54 -10.17 -9.84
CA ILE A 107 -16.74 -11.16 -9.13
C ILE A 107 -17.48 -11.57 -7.87
N TYR A 108 -17.75 -12.88 -7.77
CA TYR A 108 -18.49 -13.48 -6.68
C TYR A 108 -17.54 -13.84 -5.54
N LEU A 109 -17.54 -13.05 -4.48
CA LEU A 109 -16.71 -13.26 -3.30
C LEU A 109 -17.47 -14.15 -2.31
N SER A 110 -16.82 -15.19 -1.81
CA SER A 110 -17.38 -16.09 -0.80
C SER A 110 -16.76 -15.81 0.57
N ASP A 111 -15.97 -16.73 1.13
CA ASP A 111 -15.41 -16.60 2.47
C ASP A 111 -14.16 -15.73 2.49
N ILE A 112 -14.00 -14.95 3.56
CA ILE A 112 -12.71 -14.35 3.91
C ILE A 112 -11.77 -15.47 4.33
N LYS A 113 -10.70 -15.69 3.56
CA LYS A 113 -9.63 -16.63 3.90
C LYS A 113 -8.63 -16.02 4.85
N TYR A 114 -8.23 -14.79 4.57
CA TYR A 114 -7.22 -14.06 5.32
C TYR A 114 -7.48 -12.57 5.31
N ASP A 115 -7.02 -11.90 6.37
CA ASP A 115 -6.94 -10.45 6.47
C ASP A 115 -5.48 -10.00 6.51
N TYR A 116 -5.26 -8.69 6.62
CA TYR A 116 -3.96 -8.06 6.74
C TYR A 116 -3.11 -8.60 7.93
N ASN A 117 -3.73 -9.14 8.98
CA ASN A 117 -3.01 -9.72 10.11
C ASN A 117 -2.33 -11.05 9.75
N HIS A 118 -2.76 -11.71 8.69
CA HIS A 118 -2.19 -12.97 8.20
C HIS A 118 -1.06 -12.76 7.19
N ILE A 119 -0.82 -11.52 6.76
CA ILE A 119 0.25 -11.17 5.83
C ILE A 119 1.54 -10.93 6.62
N LYS A 120 2.63 -11.58 6.19
CA LYS A 120 3.96 -11.44 6.79
C LYS A 120 4.73 -10.27 6.19
N SER A 121 4.71 -10.15 4.85
CA SER A 121 5.38 -9.08 4.12
C SER A 121 4.89 -9.01 2.68
N ALA A 122 5.04 -7.85 2.04
CA ALA A 122 4.93 -7.74 0.59
C ALA A 122 6.16 -7.05 -0.01
N GLY A 123 6.44 -7.32 -1.27
CA GLY A 123 7.56 -6.69 -1.99
C GLY A 123 7.33 -6.65 -3.49
N LEU A 124 7.79 -5.57 -4.12
CA LEU A 124 7.75 -5.40 -5.56
C LEU A 124 8.97 -6.09 -6.20
N ASN A 125 8.73 -6.92 -7.20
CA ASN A 125 9.75 -7.65 -7.95
C ASN A 125 9.48 -7.50 -9.46
N PHE A 126 10.43 -7.97 -10.27
CA PHE A 126 10.32 -7.97 -11.73
C PHE A 126 10.54 -9.38 -12.26
N ASP A 127 9.76 -9.77 -13.25
CA ASP A 127 9.95 -11.05 -13.91
C ASP A 127 11.08 -10.98 -14.95
N LYS A 128 11.34 -12.08 -15.65
CA LYS A 128 12.39 -12.15 -16.69
C LYS A 128 12.16 -11.19 -17.86
N LEU A 129 10.92 -10.71 -18.05
CA LEU A 129 10.53 -9.75 -19.08
C LEU A 129 10.46 -8.32 -18.53
N SER A 130 11.00 -8.08 -17.34
CA SER A 130 10.96 -6.77 -16.65
C SER A 130 9.54 -6.28 -16.34
N ARG A 131 8.56 -7.19 -16.27
CA ARG A 131 7.20 -6.83 -15.85
C ARG A 131 7.14 -6.82 -14.33
N PRO A 132 6.69 -5.71 -13.71
CA PRO A 132 6.61 -5.61 -12.26
C PRO A 132 5.46 -6.47 -11.70
N TYR A 133 5.67 -7.05 -10.52
CA TYR A 133 4.64 -7.80 -9.79
C TYR A 133 4.85 -7.71 -8.28
N ILE A 134 3.76 -7.84 -7.52
CA ILE A 134 3.81 -7.87 -6.06
C ILE A 134 3.95 -9.32 -5.61
N THR A 135 4.96 -9.59 -4.78
CA THR A 135 5.04 -10.83 -4.00
C THR A 135 4.45 -10.57 -2.62
N MET A 136 3.44 -11.34 -2.25
CA MET A 136 2.87 -11.33 -0.90
C MET A 136 3.23 -12.65 -0.19
N LYS A 137 3.83 -12.54 1.00
CA LYS A 137 4.13 -13.69 1.86
C LYS A 137 3.13 -13.75 3.00
N LEU A 138 2.53 -14.91 3.23
CA LEU A 138 1.60 -15.18 4.31
C LEU A 138 2.35 -15.72 5.54
N LYS A 139 1.77 -15.54 6.73
CA LYS A 139 2.30 -16.10 7.99
C LYS A 139 2.04 -17.60 8.10
N LYS A 140 0.96 -18.08 7.48
CA LYS A 140 0.60 -19.50 7.37
C LYS A 140 0.32 -19.81 5.91
N LYS A 141 0.54 -21.05 5.50
CA LYS A 141 0.20 -21.48 4.15
C LYS A 141 -1.31 -21.41 3.94
N LEU A 142 -1.71 -20.91 2.78
CA LEU A 142 -3.08 -20.95 2.29
C LEU A 142 -3.49 -22.41 2.02
N GLU A 143 -4.68 -22.78 2.50
CA GLU A 143 -5.29 -24.04 2.15
C GLU A 143 -5.61 -24.08 0.65
N PRO A 144 -5.53 -25.25 0.00
CA PRO A 144 -5.65 -25.30 -1.44
C PRO A 144 -7.01 -24.75 -1.91
N THR A 145 -6.96 -23.90 -2.93
CA THR A 145 -8.13 -23.22 -3.49
C THR A 145 -7.86 -22.86 -4.94
N ASP A 146 -8.90 -22.88 -5.76
CA ASP A 146 -8.81 -22.63 -7.20
C ASP A 146 -8.42 -21.17 -7.49
N GLN A 147 -9.06 -20.25 -6.78
CA GLN A 147 -9.01 -18.83 -7.04
C GLN A 147 -9.18 -18.03 -5.75
N ILE A 148 -8.37 -16.99 -5.63
CA ILE A 148 -8.52 -15.97 -4.59
C ILE A 148 -8.74 -14.60 -5.22
N ALA A 149 -9.43 -13.76 -4.47
CA ALA A 149 -9.62 -12.35 -4.75
C ALA A 149 -8.89 -11.53 -3.67
N ILE A 150 -8.21 -10.46 -4.08
CA ILE A 150 -7.49 -9.56 -3.17
C ILE A 150 -8.15 -8.18 -3.21
N GLU A 151 -8.64 -7.76 -2.07
CA GLU A 151 -9.23 -6.44 -1.86
C GLU A 151 -8.31 -5.60 -0.96
N VAL A 152 -8.17 -4.31 -1.28
CA VAL A 152 -7.47 -3.32 -0.45
C VAL A 152 -8.36 -2.10 -0.30
N ASP A 153 -8.69 -1.73 0.94
CA ASP A 153 -9.59 -0.60 1.27
C ASP A 153 -10.89 -0.59 0.43
N SER A 154 -11.57 -1.75 0.37
CA SER A 154 -12.80 -1.98 -0.41
C SER A 154 -12.65 -1.96 -1.94
N SER A 155 -11.43 -1.78 -2.46
CA SER A 155 -11.14 -1.92 -3.89
C SER A 155 -10.63 -3.33 -4.20
N LEU A 156 -11.37 -4.11 -5.00
CA LEU A 156 -10.90 -5.40 -5.48
C LEU A 156 -9.80 -5.17 -6.53
N ILE A 157 -8.56 -5.49 -6.21
CA ILE A 157 -7.40 -5.18 -7.07
C ILE A 157 -6.93 -6.37 -7.90
N ALA A 158 -7.17 -7.61 -7.46
CA ALA A 158 -6.67 -8.79 -8.16
C ALA A 158 -7.59 -10.00 -8.00
N ILE A 159 -7.55 -10.86 -9.01
CA ILE A 159 -8.03 -12.24 -8.95
C ILE A 159 -6.90 -13.13 -9.40
N ILE A 160 -6.60 -14.15 -8.61
CA ILE A 160 -5.43 -15.01 -8.84
C ILE A 160 -5.88 -16.45 -8.85
N ARG A 161 -5.55 -17.16 -9.93
CA ARG A 161 -5.65 -18.61 -10.00
C ARG A 161 -4.47 -19.23 -9.29
N LEU A 162 -4.74 -20.17 -8.40
CA LEU A 162 -3.72 -20.88 -7.63
C LEU A 162 -3.68 -22.35 -8.04
N ASP A 163 -2.56 -22.99 -7.73
CA ASP A 163 -2.44 -24.44 -7.84
C ASP A 163 -3.25 -25.11 -6.73
N LYS A 164 -4.23 -25.93 -7.10
CA LYS A 164 -5.17 -26.59 -6.19
C LYS A 164 -4.54 -27.74 -5.42
N ASP A 165 -3.37 -28.20 -5.83
CA ASP A 165 -2.73 -29.38 -5.26
C ASP A 165 -1.64 -28.99 -4.26
N GLN A 166 -1.35 -27.69 -4.09
CA GLN A 166 -0.25 -27.21 -3.26
C GLN A 166 -0.68 -26.13 -2.28
N LYS A 167 -0.24 -26.29 -1.02
CA LYS A 167 -0.33 -25.23 -0.01
C LYS A 167 0.71 -24.15 -0.30
N MET A 168 0.28 -22.90 -0.42
CA MET A 168 1.14 -21.77 -0.79
C MET A 168 1.24 -20.74 0.33
N ASP A 169 2.44 -20.31 0.69
CA ASP A 169 2.69 -19.15 1.57
C ASP A 169 3.16 -17.92 0.79
N LYS A 170 3.41 -18.05 -0.51
CA LYS A 170 3.86 -16.97 -1.40
C LYS A 170 2.89 -16.83 -2.57
N ILE A 171 2.28 -15.66 -2.68
CA ILE A 171 1.35 -15.30 -3.75
C ILE A 171 2.03 -14.27 -4.64
N THR A 172 1.95 -14.48 -5.95
CA THR A 172 2.46 -13.56 -6.99
C THR A 172 1.27 -12.84 -7.61
N ILE A 173 1.28 -11.51 -7.57
CA ILE A 173 0.18 -10.65 -8.01
C ILE A 173 0.67 -9.80 -9.17
N TYR A 174 0.17 -10.08 -10.37
CA TYR A 174 0.35 -9.21 -11.53
C TYR A 174 -0.84 -8.26 -11.58
N LEU A 175 -0.55 -6.96 -11.62
CA LEU A 175 -1.55 -5.91 -11.80
C LEU A 175 -1.16 -5.09 -13.02
N ASP A 176 -2.12 -4.81 -13.88
CA ASP A 176 -1.95 -3.92 -15.02
C ASP A 176 -2.15 -2.48 -14.54
N MET A 177 -1.10 -1.93 -13.93
CA MET A 177 -1.08 -0.63 -13.27
C MET A 177 0.28 0.04 -13.44
N GLU A 178 0.30 1.37 -13.31
CA GLU A 178 1.56 2.11 -13.33
C GLU A 178 2.47 1.76 -12.16
N TYR A 179 3.78 1.95 -12.34
CA TYR A 179 4.79 1.60 -11.34
C TYR A 179 4.56 2.26 -9.97
N LEU A 180 4.15 3.53 -9.94
CA LEU A 180 3.89 4.25 -8.69
C LEU A 180 2.66 3.69 -7.96
N GLU A 181 1.64 3.28 -8.70
CA GLU A 181 0.45 2.65 -8.14
C GLU A 181 0.76 1.25 -7.58
N LEU A 182 1.62 0.50 -8.26
CA LEU A 182 2.15 -0.78 -7.75
C LEU A 182 2.95 -0.61 -6.46
N LEU A 183 3.79 0.44 -6.35
CA LEU A 183 4.49 0.76 -5.12
C LEU A 183 3.53 1.09 -3.99
N LYS A 184 2.47 1.86 -4.28
CA LYS A 184 1.40 2.19 -3.33
C LYS A 184 0.74 0.93 -2.78
N TYR A 185 0.26 0.03 -3.63
CA TYR A 185 -0.34 -1.24 -3.18
C TYR A 185 0.65 -2.14 -2.45
N THR A 186 1.91 -2.19 -2.88
CA THR A 186 2.97 -2.92 -2.15
C THR A 186 3.13 -2.38 -0.73
N ALA A 187 3.13 -1.05 -0.58
CA ALA A 187 3.25 -0.37 0.70
C ALA A 187 2.03 -0.61 1.59
N PHE A 188 0.82 -0.60 1.01
CA PHE A 188 -0.44 -0.87 1.69
C PHE A 188 -0.47 -2.28 2.29
N ILE A 189 -0.23 -3.27 1.43
CA ILE A 189 -0.23 -4.69 1.80
C ILE A 189 0.88 -4.98 2.83
N SER A 190 2.07 -4.40 2.67
CA SER A 190 3.19 -4.69 3.57
C SER A 190 3.12 -3.96 4.91
N GLN A 191 2.57 -2.75 4.96
CA GLN A 191 2.59 -1.88 6.14
C GLN A 191 1.20 -1.25 6.34
N PRO A 192 0.15 -2.03 6.66
CA PRO A 192 -1.17 -1.48 6.92
C PRO A 192 -1.12 -0.47 8.09
N LEU A 193 -1.82 0.65 7.91
CA LEU A 193 -1.96 1.71 8.88
C LEU A 193 -3.33 1.63 9.55
N PHE A 194 -3.41 2.17 10.75
CA PHE A 194 -4.69 2.55 11.36
C PHE A 194 -5.24 3.78 10.64
N LYS A 195 -6.52 4.09 10.85
CA LYS A 195 -7.10 5.34 10.35
C LYS A 195 -6.35 6.52 10.95
N ILE A 196 -5.93 7.44 10.09
CA ILE A 196 -5.31 8.70 10.47
C ILE A 196 -6.07 9.86 9.83
N GLU A 197 -5.93 11.04 10.42
CA GLU A 197 -6.43 12.29 9.86
C GLU A 197 -5.21 13.15 9.50
N VAL A 198 -5.22 13.72 8.30
CA VAL A 198 -4.16 14.59 7.79
C VAL A 198 -4.71 16.02 7.72
N ILE A 199 -3.98 16.98 8.27
CA ILE A 199 -4.38 18.38 8.28
C ILE A 199 -3.25 19.21 7.65
N PRO A 200 -3.54 20.05 6.64
CA PRO A 200 -2.53 20.91 6.06
C PRO A 200 -2.15 21.97 7.08
N LEU A 201 -0.86 22.13 7.32
CA LEU A 201 -0.34 23.26 8.07
C LEU A 201 -0.04 24.37 7.07
N SER A 202 -0.75 25.50 7.19
CA SER A 202 -0.36 26.72 6.49
C SER A 202 1.11 27.02 6.80
N LYS A 203 1.86 27.52 5.79
CA LYS A 203 3.20 28.06 6.05
C LYS A 203 3.07 29.00 7.23
N GLY A 204 3.81 28.72 8.31
CA GLY A 204 3.90 29.63 9.43
C GLY A 204 4.27 31.00 8.86
N SER A 205 3.42 31.99 9.14
CA SER A 205 3.84 33.38 9.12
C SER A 205 4.91 33.52 10.19
N ASP A 206 6.17 33.46 9.77
CA ASP A 206 7.29 34.05 10.50
C ASP A 206 7.09 35.57 10.62
#